data_AF-A0A1F3H402-F1
#
_entry.id   AF-A0A1F3H402-F1
#
_cell.length_a   1.000
_cell.length_b   1.000
_cell.length_c   1.000
_cell.angle_alpha   90.00
_cell.angle_beta   90.00
_cell.angle_gamma   90.00
#
_symmetry.space_group_name_H-M   'P 1'
#
loop_
_entity.id
_entity.type
_entity.pdbx_description
1 polymer ?
#
loop_
_entity_poly.entity_id
_entity_poly.type
_entity_poly.pdbx_seq_one_letter_code
_entity_poly.pdbx_strand_id
1 'polypeptide(L)'
;MNMADYEKRKMEFIQKEAGLTQAEANKYFPLNSELTQKKFELHKLHRDKVQRIKDNSNISDEEYRRMLDDDVEVKLKEAALDKLYAPRFEKVLAPEKLYRAQQAERSFIQKEVSNFRSEQGNRK
;
A
#
# COMPACT_ATOMS: atom_id res chain seq x y z
N MET A 1 -7.39 -14.43 -7.94
CA MET A 1 -7.56 -13.97 -6.54
C MET A 1 -8.84 -13.15 -6.54
N ASN A 2 -9.84 -13.51 -5.73
CA ASN A 2 -11.04 -12.68 -5.61
C ASN A 2 -10.69 -11.44 -4.75
N MET A 3 -10.75 -10.25 -5.34
CA MET A 3 -10.34 -9.01 -4.67
C MET A 3 -11.23 -8.71 -3.45
N ALA A 4 -12.53 -9.02 -3.55
CA ALA A 4 -13.47 -8.82 -2.46
C ALA A 4 -13.17 -9.74 -1.26
N ASP A 5 -12.81 -11.00 -1.52
CA ASP A 5 -12.44 -11.95 -0.45
C ASP A 5 -11.10 -11.58 0.20
N TYR A 6 -10.17 -11.04 -0.59
CA TYR A 6 -8.89 -10.52 -0.07
C TYR A 6 -9.12 -9.32 0.86
N GLU A 7 -9.90 -8.33 0.42
CA GLU A 7 -10.20 -7.14 1.21
C GLU A 7 -10.96 -7.49 2.50
N LYS A 8 -11.94 -8.39 2.41
CA LYS A 8 -12.68 -8.86 3.59
C LYS A 8 -11.77 -9.52 4.62
N ARG A 9 -10.93 -10.49 4.21
CA ARG A 9 -9.96 -11.16 5.11
C ARG A 9 -8.97 -10.17 5.72
N LYS A 10 -8.51 -9.20 4.92
CA LYS A 10 -7.62 -8.13 5.39
C LYS A 10 -8.28 -7.28 6.47
N MET A 11 -9.52 -6.84 6.26
CA MET A 11 -10.26 -6.03 7.22
C MET A 11 -10.51 -6.80 8.53
N GLU A 12 -10.97 -8.05 8.44
CA GLU A 12 -11.20 -8.91 9.62
C GLU A 12 -9.90 -9.13 10.42
N PHE A 13 -8.78 -9.38 9.73
CA PHE A 13 -7.48 -9.56 10.36
C PHE A 13 -7.02 -8.29 11.08
N ILE A 14 -7.07 -7.14 10.41
CA ILE A 14 -6.65 -5.86 10.99
C ILE A 14 -7.54 -5.49 12.19
N GLN A 15 -8.86 -5.64 12.07
CA GLN A 15 -9.81 -5.34 13.13
C GLN A 15 -9.52 -6.18 14.39
N LYS A 16 -9.22 -7.47 14.22
CA LYS A 16 -8.88 -8.40 15.30
C LYS A 16 -7.53 -8.06 15.96
N GLU A 17 -6.47 -7.94 15.16
CA GLU A 17 -5.11 -7.73 15.68
C GLU A 17 -4.93 -6.35 16.35
N ALA A 18 -5.62 -5.33 15.83
CA ALA A 18 -5.56 -3.99 16.39
C ALA A 18 -6.60 -3.73 17.49
N GLY A 19 -7.48 -4.70 17.78
CA GLY A 19 -8.52 -4.56 18.80
C GLY A 19 -9.50 -3.42 18.50
N LEU A 20 -9.88 -3.26 17.23
CA LEU A 20 -10.80 -2.21 16.79
C LEU A 20 -12.24 -2.62 17.12
N THR A 21 -12.97 -1.73 17.76
CA THR A 21 -14.44 -1.85 17.85
C THR A 21 -15.06 -1.66 16.46
N GLN A 22 -16.30 -2.10 16.27
CA GLN A 22 -16.98 -1.91 14.98
C GLN A 22 -17.10 -0.43 14.61
N ALA A 23 -17.31 0.45 15.59
CA ALA A 23 -17.39 1.90 15.36
C ALA A 23 -16.04 2.50 14.93
N GLU A 24 -14.93 2.04 15.50
CA GLU A 24 -13.58 2.44 15.09
C GLU A 24 -13.24 1.91 13.69
N ALA A 25 -13.52 0.63 13.44
CA ALA A 25 -13.32 -0.03 12.14
C ALA A 25 -14.07 0.70 11.01
N ASN A 26 -15.34 1.05 11.23
CA ASN A 26 -16.17 1.77 10.27
C ASN A 26 -15.63 3.17 9.91
N LYS A 27 -14.82 3.79 10.78
CA LYS A 27 -14.16 5.07 10.53
C LYS A 27 -12.76 4.91 9.94
N TYR A 28 -12.02 3.91 10.42
CA TYR A 28 -10.64 3.64 10.02
C TYR A 28 -10.55 3.12 8.58
N PHE A 29 -11.33 2.09 8.22
CA PHE A 29 -11.17 1.42 6.93
C PHE A 29 -11.44 2.32 5.73
N PRO A 30 -12.48 3.17 5.71
CA PRO A 30 -12.68 4.10 4.58
C PRO A 30 -11.49 5.05 4.38
N LEU A 31 -10.93 5.57 5.48
CA LEU A 31 -9.77 6.47 5.42
C LEU A 31 -8.50 5.73 4.94
N ASN A 32 -8.32 4.48 5.40
CA ASN A 32 -7.21 3.63 4.96
C ASN A 32 -7.33 3.22 3.49
N SER A 33 -8.54 2.91 3.02
CA SER A 33 -8.81 2.60 1.61
C SER A 33 -8.53 3.80 0.71
N GLU A 34 -8.93 5.01 1.12
CA GLU A 34 -8.63 6.24 0.37
C GLU A 34 -7.12 6.47 0.24
N LEU A 35 -6.36 6.36 1.34
CA LEU A 35 -4.90 6.49 1.31
C LEU A 35 -4.25 5.41 0.43
N THR A 36 -4.68 4.16 0.59
CA THR A 36 -4.17 3.02 -0.18
C THR A 36 -4.43 3.22 -1.68
N GLN A 37 -5.61 3.70 -2.06
CA GLN A 37 -5.94 3.98 -3.45
C GLN A 37 -5.05 5.08 -4.03
N LYS A 38 -4.84 6.18 -3.30
CA LYS A 38 -3.97 7.28 -3.75
C LYS A 38 -2.52 6.83 -3.95
N LYS A 39 -1.99 6.02 -3.02
CA LYS A 39 -0.66 5.42 -3.17
C LYS A 39 -0.59 4.46 -4.35
N PHE A 40 -1.62 3.64 -4.52
CA PHE A 40 -1.70 2.71 -5.66
C PHE A 40 -1.67 3.44 -7.00
N GLU A 41 -2.48 4.50 -7.15
CA GLU A 41 -2.51 5.32 -8.36
C GLU A 41 -1.15 5.99 -8.63
N LEU A 42 -0.53 6.55 -7.59
CA LEU A 42 0.81 7.15 -7.68
C LEU A 42 1.85 6.12 -8.19
N HIS A 43 1.88 4.93 -7.60
CA HIS A 43 2.81 3.88 -8.05
C HIS A 43 2.45 3.33 -9.42
N LYS A 44 1.16 3.24 -9.77
CA LYS A 44 0.73 2.78 -11.09
C LYS A 44 1.24 3.73 -12.17
N LEU A 45 1.02 5.04 -12.00
CA LEU A 45 1.52 6.06 -12.93
C LEU A 45 3.03 5.99 -13.11
N HIS A 46 3.75 5.81 -12.00
CA HIS A 46 5.21 5.66 -12.03
C HIS A 46 5.65 4.38 -12.76
N ARG A 47 5.05 3.22 -12.46
CA ARG A 47 5.34 1.96 -13.17
C ARG A 47 5.07 2.07 -14.67
N ASP A 48 3.97 2.70 -15.05
CA ASP A 48 3.61 2.90 -16.47
C ASP A 48 4.63 3.82 -17.18
N LYS A 49 5.14 4.84 -16.49
CA LYS A 49 6.20 5.73 -17.01
C LYS A 49 7.51 4.97 -17.21
N VAL A 50 7.93 4.21 -16.20
CA VAL A 50 9.14 3.37 -16.26
C VAL A 50 9.05 2.33 -17.37
N GLN A 51 7.89 1.66 -17.52
CA GLN A 51 7.70 0.65 -18.56
C GLN A 51 7.84 1.27 -19.96
N ARG A 52 7.23 2.43 -20.22
CA ARG A 52 7.36 3.12 -21.51
C ARG A 52 8.80 3.48 -21.88
N ILE A 53 9.62 3.85 -20.90
CA ILE A 53 11.05 4.13 -21.13
C ILE A 53 11.80 2.82 -21.42
N LYS A 54 11.49 1.73 -20.69
CA LYS A 54 12.11 0.41 -20.90
C LYS A 54 11.77 -0.22 -22.25
N ASP A 55 10.58 0.07 -22.78
CA ASP A 55 10.17 -0.42 -24.10
C ASP A 55 10.95 0.28 -25.23
N ASN A 56 11.65 1.39 -24.96
CA ASN A 56 12.57 2.03 -25.88
C ASN A 56 13.93 1.31 -25.87
N SER A 57 14.41 0.89 -27.05
CA SER A 57 15.63 0.07 -27.18
C SER A 57 16.93 0.83 -26.92
N ASN A 58 16.91 2.17 -26.93
CA ASN A 58 18.08 3.02 -26.69
C ASN A 58 17.79 4.04 -25.58
N ILE A 59 17.85 3.58 -24.33
CA ILE A 59 17.71 4.45 -23.15
C ILE A 59 19.02 5.21 -22.95
N SER A 60 18.93 6.54 -22.91
CA SER A 60 20.04 7.44 -22.63
C SER A 60 20.36 7.54 -21.14
N ASP A 61 21.58 7.96 -20.80
CA ASP A 61 21.96 8.27 -19.41
C ASP A 61 21.05 9.32 -18.76
N GLU A 62 20.53 10.27 -19.54
CA GLU A 62 19.57 11.27 -19.06
C GLU A 62 18.23 10.65 -18.69
N GLU A 63 17.74 9.68 -19.46
CA GLU A 63 16.52 8.93 -19.14
C GLU A 63 16.71 8.06 -17.90
N TYR A 64 17.88 7.44 -17.74
CA TYR A 64 18.21 6.73 -16.49
C TYR A 64 18.21 7.67 -15.27
N ARG A 65 18.83 8.86 -15.39
CA ARG A 65 18.78 9.86 -14.31
C ARG A 65 17.35 10.27 -13.98
N ARG A 66 16.52 10.54 -14.98
CA ARG A 66 15.10 10.86 -14.77
C ARG A 66 14.35 9.74 -14.06
N MET A 67 14.60 8.48 -14.40
CA MET A 67 13.99 7.34 -13.70
C MET A 67 14.40 7.29 -12.23
N LEU A 68 15.68 7.50 -11.93
CA LEU A 68 16.18 7.55 -10.55
C LEU A 68 15.57 8.73 -9.76
N ASP A 69 15.45 9.89 -10.41
CA ASP A 69 14.81 11.07 -9.79
C ASP A 69 13.31 10.84 -9.55
N ASP A 70 12.60 10.25 -10.51
CA ASP A 70 11.19 9.88 -10.39
C ASP A 70 10.96 8.89 -9.23
N ASP A 71 11.86 7.91 -9.05
CA ASP A 71 11.79 6.95 -7.93
C ASP A 71 11.83 7.67 -6.58
N VAL A 72 12.68 8.69 -6.45
CA VAL A 72 12.79 9.51 -5.24
C VAL A 72 11.56 10.39 -5.08
N GLU A 73 11.08 11.01 -6.16
CA GLU A 73 9.91 11.88 -6.13
C GLU A 73 8.64 11.12 -5.70
N VAL A 74 8.46 9.89 -6.16
CA VAL A 74 7.35 9.03 -5.73
C VAL A 74 7.39 8.78 -4.22
N LYS A 75 8.57 8.45 -3.66
CA LYS A 75 8.71 8.24 -2.22
C LYS A 75 8.38 9.50 -1.42
N LEU A 76 8.78 10.67 -1.91
CA LEU A 76 8.44 11.96 -1.29
C LEU A 76 6.93 12.23 -1.34
N LYS A 77 6.28 11.97 -2.47
CA LYS A 77 4.82 12.10 -2.62
C LYS A 77 4.06 11.14 -1.70
N GLU A 78 4.52 9.91 -1.56
CA GLU A 78 3.96 8.95 -0.59
C GLU A 78 4.09 9.45 0.85
N ALA A 79 5.28 9.90 1.25
CA ALA A 79 5.51 10.43 2.59
C ALA A 79 4.66 11.70 2.86
N ALA A 80 4.45 12.53 1.85
CA ALA A 80 3.56 13.69 1.92
C ALA A 80 2.09 13.27 2.11
N LEU A 81 1.64 12.22 1.42
CA LEU A 81 0.31 11.62 1.63
C LEU A 81 0.18 11.08 3.05
N ASP A 82 1.18 10.35 3.57
CA ASP A 82 1.15 9.84 4.94
C ASP A 82 1.05 10.97 5.96
N LYS A 83 1.84 12.04 5.78
CA LYS A 83 1.79 13.23 6.64
C LYS A 83 0.43 13.94 6.59
N LEU A 84 -0.19 14.01 5.40
CA LEU A 84 -1.51 14.61 5.22
C LEU A 84 -2.62 13.82 5.94
N TYR A 85 -2.50 12.49 5.97
CA TYR A 85 -3.52 11.61 6.56
C TYR A 85 -3.29 11.33 8.05
N ALA A 86 -2.07 11.46 8.56
CA ALA A 86 -1.75 11.28 9.99
C ALA A 86 -2.74 11.97 10.95
N PRO A 87 -3.02 13.29 10.84
CA PRO A 87 -3.98 13.94 11.75
C PRO A 87 -5.44 13.51 11.52
N ARG A 88 -5.77 12.91 10.37
CA ARG A 88 -7.11 12.33 10.12
C ARG A 88 -7.24 10.99 10.83
N PHE A 89 -6.18 10.18 10.83
CA PHE A 89 -6.15 8.91 11.54
C PHE A 89 -6.21 9.07 13.06
N GLU A 90 -5.47 10.03 13.62
CA GLU A 90 -5.50 10.32 15.06
C GLU A 90 -6.88 10.75 15.57
N LYS A 91 -7.71 11.36 14.72
CA LYS A 91 -9.10 11.73 15.07
C LYS A 91 -10.06 10.53 15.11
N VAL A 92 -9.74 9.45 14.42
CA VAL A 92 -10.62 8.27 14.34
C VAL A 92 -10.16 7.13 15.23
N LEU A 93 -8.88 7.11 15.60
CA LEU A 93 -8.27 5.99 16.31
C LEU A 93 -7.15 6.46 17.24
N ALA A 94 -7.09 5.89 18.44
CA ALA A 94 -5.99 6.13 19.38
C ALA A 94 -4.63 5.73 18.76
N PRO A 95 -3.53 6.46 19.04
CA PRO A 95 -2.22 6.21 18.42
C PRO A 95 -1.73 4.76 18.55
N GLU A 96 -1.98 4.12 19.70
CA GLU A 96 -1.62 2.73 19.94
C GLU A 96 -2.35 1.78 18.98
N LYS A 97 -3.67 1.91 18.86
CA LYS A 97 -4.48 1.09 17.97
C LYS A 97 -4.16 1.37 16.50
N LEU A 98 -3.87 2.62 16.15
CA LEU A 98 -3.44 3.01 14.81
C LEU A 98 -2.13 2.32 14.44
N TYR A 99 -1.13 2.36 15.32
CA TYR A 99 0.13 1.66 15.12
C TYR A 99 -0.10 0.15 14.94
N ARG A 100 -0.91 -0.48 15.81
CA ARG A 100 -1.24 -1.91 15.68
C ARG A 100 -1.95 -2.22 14.36
N ALA A 101 -2.89 -1.39 13.92
CA ALA A 101 -3.61 -1.57 12.67
C ALA A 101 -2.67 -1.53 11.45
N GLN A 102 -1.73 -0.58 11.43
CA GLN A 102 -0.71 -0.49 10.38
C GLN A 102 0.25 -1.69 10.39
N GLN A 103 0.65 -2.17 11.57
CA GLN A 103 1.51 -3.37 11.68
C GLN A 103 0.77 -4.64 11.25
N ALA A 104 -0.51 -4.77 11.62
CA ALA A 104 -1.35 -5.88 11.20
C ALA A 104 -1.51 -5.91 9.67
N GLU A 105 -1.73 -4.74 9.05
CA GLU A 105 -1.83 -4.61 7.61
C GLU A 105 -0.54 -5.04 6.89
N ARG A 106 0.62 -4.55 7.34
CA ARG A 106 1.93 -4.94 6.78
C ARG A 106 2.17 -6.44 6.92
N SER A 107 1.88 -6.99 8.09
CA SER A 107 2.02 -8.42 8.37
C SER A 107 1.11 -9.27 7.50
N PHE A 108 -0.14 -8.83 7.29
CA PHE A 108 -1.09 -9.50 6.41
C PHE A 108 -0.59 -9.53 4.97
N ILE A 109 -0.16 -8.37 4.44
CA ILE A 109 0.37 -8.27 3.07
C ILE A 109 1.60 -9.17 2.90
N GLN A 110 2.53 -9.16 3.86
CA GLN A 110 3.74 -10.00 3.82
C GLN A 110 3.40 -11.50 3.79
N LYS A 111 2.44 -11.93 4.62
CA LYS A 111 1.97 -13.33 4.64
C LYS A 111 1.32 -13.72 3.31
N GLU A 112 0.43 -12.88 2.78
CA GLU A 112 -0.25 -13.16 1.51
C GLU A 112 0.74 -13.22 0.33
N VAL A 113 1.74 -12.33 0.29
CA VAL A 113 2.80 -12.37 -0.73
C VAL A 113 3.65 -13.64 -0.61
N SER A 114 4.01 -14.04 0.63
CA SER A 114 4.77 -15.27 0.88
C SER A 114 4.00 -16.50 0.42
N ASN A 115 2.72 -16.62 0.81
CA ASN A 115 1.86 -17.74 0.45
C ASN A 115 1.69 -17.85 -1.06
N PHE A 116 1.45 -16.72 -1.74
CA PHE A 116 1.32 -16.69 -3.20
C PHE A 116 2.59 -17.16 -3.91
N ARG A 117 3.77 -16.78 -3.40
CA ARG A 117 5.07 -17.23 -3.96
C ARG A 117 5.28 -18.74 -3.74
N SER A 118 4.95 -19.28 -2.57
CA SER A 118 5.06 -20.73 -2.30
C SER A 118 4.09 -21.56 -3.15
N GLU A 119 2.86 -21.07 -3.36
CA GLU A 119 1.87 -21.76 -4.20
C GLU A 119 2.29 -21.81 -5.67
N GLN A 120 2.95 -20.76 -6.19
CA GLN A 120 3.48 -20.77 -7.55
C GLN A 120 4.72 -21.67 -7.68
N GLY A 121 5.57 -21.74 -6.65
CA GLY A 121 6.72 -22.63 -6.62
C GLY A 121 6.35 -24.12 -6.65
N ASN A 122 5.24 -24.50 -6.00
CA ASN A 122 4.72 -25.87 -5.96
C ASN A 122 3.89 -26.28 -7.20
N ARG A 123 3.63 -25.35 -8.14
CA ARG A 123 2.91 -25.62 -9.41
C ARG A 123 3.84 -25.78 -10.62
N LYS A 124 5.17 -25.83 -10.40
CA LYS A 124 6.18 -26.20 -11.39
C LYS A 124 6.70 -27.60 -11.08
#